data_AF-A0A958KG44-F1
#
_entry.id   AF-A0A958KG44-F1
#
_cell.length_a   1.000
_cell.length_b   1.000
_cell.length_c   1.000
_cell.angle_alpha   90.00
_cell.angle_beta   90.00
_cell.angle_gamma   90.00
#
_symmetry.space_group_name_H-M   'P 1'
#
loop_
_entity.id
_entity.type
_entity.pdbx_description
1 polymer ?
#
loop_
_entity_poly.entity_id
_entity_poly.type
_entity_poly.pdbx_seq_one_letter_code
_entity_poly.pdbx_strand_id
1 'polypeptide(L)'
;MRYTVFHWIFRLVIPVLLLTVVARCSSKSSSPDIPDSSWQSNMHGLSSTLMEIYPLVVSKDQFEQPENFHRIEKSTDRLLKLARDLNENHEKAAAIDKDPSLKLIAASFERELSTAAEGLRLGKRSYSRYVLKNATNYCIQCHTRGTWGPEVATWKEDPRLKLLEPNEKAEIMLAVRDFNGALEVYKNVLNDPRSYEKTPFAWEQAARNALNLAIRVKKDPDLALALTDQILSTPKRALFLKNDARSWRRQIVKWKFDEKRLKNLKDKDKLAVAKKILDEAHKKQTLVNQGLSYIHFLRASGLLHEFLRSQPSKSQAAEAYFLLGQAYEGQKSDRLSALDEYYYKACINQLPHSEL
;
A
#
# COMPACT_ATOMS: atom_id res chain seq x y z
N MET A 1 -21.47 -52.01 54.77
CA MET A 1 -20.56 -53.13 54.41
C MET A 1 -20.41 -53.10 52.89
N ARG A 2 -19.25 -53.02 52.24
CA ARG A 2 -17.82 -53.04 52.60
C ARG A 2 -17.05 -52.25 51.52
N TYR A 3 -15.92 -51.71 51.93
CA TYR A 3 -14.89 -50.99 51.18
C TYR A 3 -14.12 -51.88 50.18
N THR A 4 -13.57 -51.25 49.14
CA THR A 4 -12.26 -51.54 48.47
C THR A 4 -12.04 -50.39 47.46
N VAL A 5 -11.20 -49.37 47.64
CA VAL A 5 -9.74 -49.28 47.85
C VAL A 5 -8.94 -50.12 46.86
N PHE A 6 -8.41 -49.47 45.83
CA PHE A 6 -7.25 -49.94 45.06
C PHE A 6 -6.26 -48.78 44.91
N HIS A 7 -5.16 -48.86 45.66
CA HIS A 7 -3.88 -48.24 45.32
C HIS A 7 -3.27 -48.99 44.12
N TRP A 8 -2.41 -48.35 43.33
CA TRP A 8 -1.01 -48.78 43.11
C TRP A 8 -0.31 -48.02 41.96
N ILE A 9 0.92 -47.58 42.28
CA ILE A 9 2.12 -47.43 41.42
C ILE A 9 2.33 -46.09 40.70
N PHE A 10 3.10 -45.24 41.40
CA PHE A 10 4.10 -44.33 40.85
C PHE A 10 5.00 -45.05 39.82
N ARG A 11 5.07 -44.53 38.59
CA ARG A 11 6.24 -44.70 37.72
C ARG A 11 6.77 -43.32 37.35
N LEU A 12 7.85 -42.94 38.03
CA LEU A 12 8.80 -41.92 37.62
C LEU A 12 9.36 -42.31 36.25
N VAL A 13 8.94 -41.63 35.19
CA VAL A 13 9.61 -41.66 33.89
C VAL A 13 10.45 -40.40 33.80
N ILE A 14 11.76 -40.58 33.94
CA ILE A 14 12.78 -39.56 33.67
C ILE A 14 12.76 -39.30 32.16
N PRO A 15 12.45 -38.09 31.67
CA PRO A 15 12.68 -37.76 30.28
C PRO A 15 14.17 -37.48 30.09
N VAL A 16 14.84 -38.38 29.38
CA VAL A 16 16.19 -38.17 28.85
C VAL A 16 16.13 -36.99 27.87
N LEU A 17 16.72 -35.87 28.29
CA LEU A 17 16.87 -34.65 27.50
C LEU A 17 17.93 -34.92 26.41
N LEU A 18 17.49 -35.43 25.25
CA LEU A 18 18.34 -35.51 24.06
C LEU A 18 18.52 -34.10 23.49
N LEU A 19 19.64 -33.47 23.84
CA LEU A 19 20.14 -32.24 23.22
C LEU A 19 20.57 -32.55 21.77
N THR A 20 19.60 -32.59 20.85
CA THR A 20 19.90 -32.52 19.42
C THR A 20 20.32 -31.10 19.09
N VAL A 21 21.63 -30.89 18.96
CA VAL A 21 22.23 -29.69 18.38
C VAL A 21 21.84 -29.67 16.89
N VAL A 22 20.70 -29.03 16.59
CA VAL A 22 20.32 -28.71 15.21
C VAL A 22 21.23 -27.56 14.78
N ALA A 23 22.29 -27.90 14.05
CA ALA A 23 23.11 -26.94 13.33
C ALA A 23 22.21 -26.18 12.34
N ARG A 24 21.71 -25.02 12.77
CA ARG A 24 20.91 -24.11 11.96
C ARG A 24 21.87 -23.46 10.98
N CYS A 25 21.97 -24.04 9.78
CA CYS A 25 22.49 -23.33 8.61
C CYS A 25 21.54 -22.17 8.32
N SER A 26 21.73 -21.05 9.04
CA SER A 26 21.17 -19.76 8.64
C SER A 26 21.84 -19.40 7.32
N SER A 27 21.17 -19.71 6.22
CA SER A 27 21.47 -19.10 4.93
C SER A 27 21.39 -17.60 5.13
N LYS A 28 22.56 -16.96 5.19
CA LYS A 28 22.71 -15.51 5.29
C LYS A 28 22.11 -14.95 4.01
N SER A 29 20.83 -14.59 4.02
CA SER A 29 20.23 -13.86 2.91
C SER A 29 21.03 -12.57 2.80
N SER A 30 21.75 -12.40 1.70
CA SER A 30 22.42 -11.14 1.37
C SER A 30 21.37 -10.04 1.45
N SER A 31 21.43 -9.23 2.52
CA SER A 31 20.66 -8.00 2.58
C SER A 31 21.05 -7.20 1.34
N PRO A 32 20.09 -6.75 0.51
CA PRO A 32 20.42 -5.87 -0.60
C PRO A 32 21.21 -4.67 -0.06
N ASP A 33 22.24 -4.28 -0.82
CA ASP A 33 23.15 -3.18 -0.46
C ASP A 33 22.33 -1.97 0.00
N ILE A 34 22.70 -1.45 1.19
CA ILE A 34 22.06 -0.28 1.78
C ILE A 34 22.22 0.87 0.77
N PRO A 35 21.12 1.50 0.31
CA PRO A 35 21.21 2.58 -0.67
C PRO A 35 22.11 3.70 -0.14
N ASP A 36 22.87 4.32 -1.06
CA ASP A 36 23.72 5.48 -0.83
C ASP A 36 23.05 6.48 0.14
N SER A 37 23.82 6.94 1.13
CA SER A 37 23.42 7.92 2.14
C SER A 37 22.64 9.11 1.58
N SER A 38 22.93 9.51 0.33
CA SER A 38 22.22 10.59 -0.36
C SER A 38 20.73 10.28 -0.64
N TRP A 39 20.39 9.06 -1.08
CA TRP A 39 18.99 8.69 -1.36
C TRP A 39 18.16 8.64 -0.08
N GLN A 40 18.71 8.06 0.98
CA GLN A 40 18.06 7.97 2.28
C GLN A 40 17.82 9.36 2.87
N SER A 41 18.84 10.23 2.77
CA SER A 41 18.73 11.64 3.15
C SER A 41 17.61 12.36 2.38
N ASN A 42 17.52 12.15 1.06
CA ASN A 42 16.45 12.73 0.23
C ASN A 42 15.05 12.23 0.63
N MET A 43 14.88 10.93 0.88
CA MET A 43 13.61 10.38 1.37
C MET A 43 13.23 10.93 2.76
N HIS A 44 14.21 11.10 3.65
CA HIS A 44 13.99 11.74 4.94
C HIS A 44 13.61 13.23 4.79
N GLY A 45 14.24 13.93 3.84
CA GLY A 45 13.89 15.30 3.47
C GLY A 45 12.47 15.41 2.94
N LEU A 46 12.06 14.50 2.05
CA LEU A 46 10.70 14.46 1.48
C LEU A 46 9.68 14.22 2.59
N SER A 47 9.86 13.18 3.40
CA SER A 47 8.93 12.86 4.50
C SER A 47 8.81 14.00 5.51
N SER A 48 9.93 14.60 5.93
CA SER A 48 9.93 15.72 6.88
C SER A 48 9.23 16.96 6.32
N THR A 49 9.50 17.31 5.06
CA THR A 49 8.88 18.48 4.40
C THR A 49 7.39 18.23 4.16
N LEU A 50 7.01 17.00 3.79
CA LEU A 50 5.62 16.60 3.61
C LEU A 50 4.85 16.69 4.94
N MET A 51 5.41 16.17 6.03
CA MET A 51 4.84 16.30 7.38
C MET A 51 4.70 17.75 7.85
N GLU A 52 5.50 18.67 7.31
CA GLU A 52 5.40 20.10 7.60
C GLU A 52 4.24 20.76 6.85
N ILE A 53 4.13 20.52 5.55
CA ILE A 53 3.17 21.22 4.69
C ILE A 53 1.78 20.56 4.69
N TYR A 54 1.70 19.24 4.90
CA TYR A 54 0.45 18.49 4.74
C TYR A 54 -0.71 19.02 5.61
N PRO A 55 -0.52 19.29 6.93
CA PRO A 55 -1.58 19.89 7.76
C PRO A 55 -2.08 21.24 7.24
N LEU A 56 -1.19 22.02 6.63
CA LEU A 56 -1.54 23.34 6.08
C LEU A 56 -2.35 23.23 4.79
N VAL A 57 -2.09 22.21 3.95
CA VAL A 57 -2.77 22.08 2.65
C VAL A 57 -4.08 21.31 2.75
N VAL A 58 -4.24 20.40 3.72
CA VAL A 58 -5.50 19.68 3.89
C VAL A 58 -6.59 20.54 4.53
N SER A 59 -6.23 21.46 5.43
CA SER A 59 -7.17 22.46 5.99
C SER A 59 -7.25 23.68 5.06
N LYS A 60 -8.46 24.02 4.62
CA LYS A 60 -8.66 25.21 3.78
C LYS A 60 -8.30 26.48 4.55
N ASP A 61 -8.76 26.57 5.80
CA ASP A 61 -8.56 27.74 6.65
C ASP A 61 -7.08 27.98 6.94
N GLN A 62 -6.32 26.92 7.27
CA GLN A 62 -4.87 27.02 7.47
C GLN A 62 -4.13 27.42 6.19
N PHE A 63 -4.59 26.96 5.03
CA PHE A 63 -3.96 27.30 3.75
C PHE A 63 -4.17 28.77 3.34
N GLU A 64 -5.32 29.35 3.71
CA GLU A 64 -5.74 30.71 3.36
C GLU A 64 -5.23 31.77 4.35
N GLN A 65 -4.72 31.35 5.52
CA GLN A 65 -4.07 32.22 6.50
C GLN A 65 -2.80 32.90 5.94
N PRO A 66 -2.72 34.24 5.91
CA PRO A 66 -1.57 34.98 5.37
C PRO A 66 -0.23 34.61 6.03
N GLU A 67 -0.24 34.35 7.33
CA GLU A 67 0.94 33.93 8.11
C GLU A 67 1.54 32.61 7.63
N ASN A 68 0.74 31.75 7.00
CA ASN A 68 1.19 30.46 6.46
C ASN A 68 1.71 30.56 5.03
N PHE A 69 1.54 31.70 4.33
CA PHE A 69 1.85 31.81 2.90
C PHE A 69 3.32 31.53 2.60
N HIS A 70 4.22 32.23 3.29
CA HIS A 70 5.66 32.05 3.08
C HIS A 70 6.11 30.63 3.44
N ARG A 71 5.51 30.03 4.48
CA ARG A 71 5.82 28.66 4.89
C ARG A 71 5.39 27.65 3.83
N ILE A 72 4.17 27.78 3.31
CA ILE A 72 3.65 26.90 2.25
C ILE A 72 4.52 27.00 0.98
N GLU A 73 4.86 28.21 0.56
CA GLU A 73 5.71 28.44 -0.62
C GLU A 73 7.11 27.82 -0.43
N LYS A 74 7.76 28.12 0.70
CA LYS A 74 9.09 27.58 1.03
C LYS A 74 9.10 26.05 1.12
N SER A 75 8.10 25.45 1.76
CA SER A 75 7.99 23.99 1.85
C SER A 75 7.68 23.37 0.48
N THR A 76 6.90 24.04 -0.36
CA THR A 76 6.63 23.60 -1.75
C THR A 76 7.89 23.61 -2.60
N ASP A 77 8.68 24.69 -2.53
CA ASP A 77 9.95 24.78 -3.25
C ASP A 77 10.97 23.74 -2.77
N ARG A 78 10.99 23.47 -1.46
CA ARG A 78 11.80 22.39 -0.90
C ARG A 78 11.35 21.01 -1.40
N LEU A 79 10.05 20.73 -1.42
CA LEU A 79 9.51 19.49 -1.98
C LEU A 79 9.88 19.33 -3.45
N LEU A 80 9.72 20.40 -4.25
CA LEU A 80 10.06 20.39 -5.67
C LEU A 80 11.54 20.09 -5.89
N LYS A 81 12.44 20.73 -5.13
CA LYS A 81 13.88 20.44 -5.20
C LYS A 81 14.17 18.95 -4.92
N LEU A 82 13.61 18.41 -3.84
CA LEU A 82 13.80 17.01 -3.48
C LEU A 82 13.19 16.04 -4.51
N ALA A 83 12.07 16.41 -5.13
CA ALA A 83 11.44 15.63 -6.17
C ALA A 83 12.26 15.62 -7.47
N ARG A 84 12.86 16.76 -7.85
CA ARG A 84 13.84 16.84 -8.94
C ARG A 84 15.03 15.94 -8.69
N ASP A 85 15.63 16.04 -7.50
CA ASP A 85 16.77 15.20 -7.12
C ASP A 85 16.38 13.70 -7.18
N LEU A 86 15.18 13.34 -6.75
CA LEU A 86 14.66 11.98 -6.85
C LEU A 86 14.49 11.52 -8.31
N ASN A 87 13.95 12.37 -9.18
CA ASN A 87 13.75 12.04 -10.59
C ASN A 87 15.09 11.93 -11.33
N GLU A 88 16.02 12.85 -11.12
CA GLU A 88 17.36 12.82 -11.72
C GLU A 88 18.17 11.60 -11.25
N ASN A 89 18.04 11.23 -9.98
CA ASN A 89 18.78 10.12 -9.36
C ASN A 89 17.95 8.84 -9.20
N HIS A 90 16.87 8.66 -9.98
CA HIS A 90 15.97 7.51 -9.87
C HIS A 90 16.69 6.16 -10.07
N GLU A 91 17.81 6.13 -10.81
CA GLU A 91 18.63 4.94 -10.98
C GLU A 91 19.20 4.41 -9.66
N LYS A 92 19.43 5.29 -8.67
CA LYS A 92 19.80 4.89 -7.32
C LYS A 92 18.66 4.17 -6.61
N ALA A 93 17.42 4.59 -6.86
CA ALA A 93 16.23 3.86 -6.40
C ALA A 93 16.06 2.52 -7.14
N ALA A 94 16.50 2.44 -8.41
CA ALA A 94 16.48 1.20 -9.19
C ALA A 94 17.36 0.09 -8.59
N ALA A 95 18.36 0.42 -7.77
CA ALA A 95 19.10 -0.57 -7.00
C ALA A 95 18.22 -1.30 -5.96
N ILE A 96 17.17 -0.66 -5.47
CA ILE A 96 16.22 -1.20 -4.48
C ILE A 96 15.04 -1.89 -5.19
N ASP A 97 14.51 -1.25 -6.24
CA ASP A 97 13.35 -1.70 -7.00
C ASP A 97 13.51 -1.31 -8.48
N LYS A 98 13.77 -2.29 -9.35
CA LYS A 98 14.06 -2.10 -10.78
C LYS A 98 12.84 -1.82 -11.66
N ASP A 99 11.67 -1.61 -11.06
CA ASP A 99 10.46 -1.36 -11.82
C ASP A 99 10.50 0.03 -12.53
N PRO A 100 10.43 0.07 -13.87
CA PRO A 100 10.52 1.28 -14.68
C PRO A 100 9.36 2.27 -14.42
N SER A 101 8.24 1.81 -13.85
CA SER A 101 7.15 2.73 -13.46
C SER A 101 7.59 3.71 -12.37
N LEU A 102 8.61 3.40 -11.55
CA LEU A 102 9.12 4.34 -10.55
C LEU A 102 9.66 5.63 -11.17
N LYS A 103 10.30 5.53 -12.35
CA LYS A 103 10.74 6.71 -13.12
C LYS A 103 9.55 7.54 -13.59
N LEU A 104 8.49 6.88 -14.06
CA LEU A 104 7.27 7.57 -14.52
C LEU A 104 6.55 8.27 -13.37
N ILE A 105 6.49 7.63 -12.20
CA ILE A 105 5.89 8.19 -10.98
C ILE A 105 6.72 9.38 -10.49
N ALA A 106 8.06 9.26 -10.40
CA ALA A 106 8.95 10.33 -9.96
C ALA A 106 8.88 11.56 -10.89
N ALA A 107 8.91 11.35 -12.21
CA ALA A 107 8.78 12.43 -13.19
C ALA A 107 7.41 13.11 -13.14
N SER A 108 6.35 12.38 -12.84
CA SER A 108 5.01 12.95 -12.68
C SER A 108 4.89 13.74 -11.39
N PHE A 109 5.44 13.21 -10.29
CA PHE A 109 5.50 13.90 -8.99
C PHE A 109 6.24 15.24 -9.09
N GLU A 110 7.41 15.25 -9.74
CA GLU A 110 8.16 16.48 -9.98
C GLU A 110 7.35 17.51 -10.78
N ARG A 111 6.72 17.07 -11.88
CA ARG A 111 5.92 17.94 -12.75
C ARG A 111 4.75 18.58 -12.01
N GLU A 112 4.00 17.80 -11.25
CA GLU A 112 2.90 18.30 -10.43
C GLU A 112 3.38 19.31 -9.39
N LEU A 113 4.49 19.03 -8.70
CA LEU A 113 5.07 19.98 -7.74
C LEU A 113 5.57 21.26 -8.42
N SER A 114 6.13 21.16 -9.62
CA SER A 114 6.53 22.33 -10.41
C SER A 114 5.33 23.20 -10.76
N THR A 115 4.23 22.58 -11.20
CA THR A 115 2.97 23.26 -11.49
C THR A 115 2.37 23.89 -10.21
N ALA A 116 2.40 23.19 -9.08
CA ALA A 116 1.93 23.73 -7.80
C ALA A 116 2.74 24.94 -7.35
N ALA A 117 4.08 24.87 -7.41
CA ALA A 117 4.99 25.95 -7.06
C ALA A 117 4.73 27.19 -7.92
N GLU A 118 4.62 27.02 -9.24
CA GLU A 118 4.31 28.12 -10.15
C GLU A 118 2.92 28.71 -9.90
N GLY A 119 1.92 27.86 -9.68
CA GLY A 119 0.58 28.29 -9.33
C GLY A 119 0.54 29.13 -8.04
N LEU A 120 1.38 28.83 -7.04
CA LEU A 120 1.47 29.65 -5.82
C LEU A 120 2.00 31.05 -6.13
N ARG A 121 3.06 31.17 -6.95
CA ARG A 121 3.65 32.45 -7.36
C ARG A 121 2.70 33.30 -8.19
N LEU A 122 1.91 32.67 -9.06
CA LEU A 122 0.91 33.34 -9.91
C LEU A 122 -0.43 33.59 -9.20
N GLY A 123 -0.53 33.31 -7.89
CA GLY A 123 -1.76 33.51 -7.12
C GLY A 123 -2.88 32.49 -7.41
N LYS A 124 -2.60 31.41 -8.15
CA LYS A 124 -3.52 30.28 -8.41
C LYS A 124 -3.61 29.32 -7.22
N ARG A 125 -3.82 29.87 -6.03
CA ARG A 125 -3.70 29.22 -4.73
C ARG A 125 -4.59 27.98 -4.57
N SER A 126 -5.87 28.05 -4.94
CA SER A 126 -6.80 26.92 -4.79
C SER A 126 -6.40 25.70 -5.62
N TYR A 127 -5.88 25.92 -6.83
CA TYR A 127 -5.39 24.85 -7.68
C TYR A 127 -4.09 24.26 -7.13
N SER A 128 -3.12 25.10 -6.74
CA SER A 128 -1.90 24.62 -6.08
C SER A 128 -2.18 23.82 -4.82
N ARG A 129 -3.17 24.24 -4.01
CA ARG A 129 -3.61 23.50 -2.83
C ARG A 129 -4.09 22.09 -3.19
N TYR A 130 -4.91 21.97 -4.24
CA TYR A 130 -5.40 20.67 -4.70
C TYR A 130 -4.24 19.75 -5.12
N VAL A 131 -3.28 20.26 -5.89
CA VAL A 131 -2.10 19.50 -6.32
C VAL A 131 -1.25 19.08 -5.12
N LEU A 132 -0.96 19.99 -4.19
CA LEU A 132 -0.18 19.70 -2.98
C LEU A 132 -0.87 18.71 -2.05
N LYS A 133 -2.20 18.81 -1.89
CA LYS A 133 -2.98 17.85 -1.10
C LYS A 133 -2.86 16.43 -1.67
N ASN A 134 -2.78 16.30 -3.00
CA ASN A 134 -2.65 15.02 -3.69
C ASN A 134 -1.20 14.52 -3.82
N ALA A 135 -0.19 15.29 -3.39
CA ALA A 135 1.21 14.92 -3.47
C ALA A 135 1.53 13.60 -2.72
N THR A 136 0.83 13.34 -1.62
CA THR A 136 0.90 12.08 -0.85
C THR A 136 0.61 10.84 -1.70
N ASN A 137 -0.25 10.95 -2.72
CA ASN A 137 -0.62 9.82 -3.56
C ASN A 137 0.60 9.25 -4.30
N TYR A 138 1.54 10.10 -4.76
CA TYR A 138 2.78 9.62 -5.39
C TYR A 138 3.64 8.79 -4.43
N CYS A 139 3.73 9.21 -3.17
CA CYS A 139 4.43 8.46 -2.13
C CYS A 139 3.75 7.11 -1.87
N ILE A 140 2.41 7.11 -1.73
CA ILE A 140 1.62 5.89 -1.49
C ILE A 140 1.72 4.92 -2.66
N GLN A 141 1.68 5.41 -3.89
CA GLN A 141 1.82 4.63 -5.11
C GLN A 141 3.15 3.87 -5.14
N CYS A 142 4.26 4.52 -4.78
CA CYS A 142 5.56 3.85 -4.62
C CYS A 142 5.60 2.90 -3.43
N HIS A 143 5.14 3.36 -2.26
CA HIS A 143 5.34 2.66 -1.00
C HIS A 143 4.44 1.45 -0.78
N THR A 144 3.25 1.42 -1.38
CA THR A 144 2.28 0.31 -1.19
C THR A 144 2.46 -0.85 -2.18
N ARG A 145 3.48 -0.78 -3.05
CA ARG A 145 3.83 -1.87 -3.98
C ARG A 145 4.39 -3.11 -3.29
N GLY A 146 4.89 -2.97 -2.07
CA GLY A 146 5.33 -4.07 -1.22
C GLY A 146 5.97 -3.57 0.07
N THR A 147 6.73 -4.43 0.75
CA THR A 147 7.37 -4.13 2.05
C THR A 147 8.85 -3.76 1.92
N TRP A 148 9.28 -3.32 0.74
CA TRP A 148 10.70 -3.19 0.38
C TRP A 148 11.25 -1.80 0.67
N GLY A 149 12.35 -1.71 1.41
CA GLY A 149 12.97 -0.44 1.79
C GLY A 149 12.79 -0.12 3.28
N PRO A 150 13.51 0.88 3.79
CA PRO A 150 13.49 1.19 5.21
C PRO A 150 12.12 1.71 5.63
N GLU A 151 11.66 1.28 6.80
CA GLU A 151 10.63 2.02 7.53
C GLU A 151 11.28 3.31 8.05
N VAL A 152 10.73 4.45 7.66
CA VAL A 152 11.19 5.76 8.15
C VAL A 152 10.54 5.99 9.52
N ALA A 153 11.27 6.64 10.42
CA ALA A 153 10.91 6.88 11.82
C ALA A 153 9.41 7.07 12.09
N THR A 154 8.93 6.53 13.20
CA THR A 154 7.52 6.59 13.59
C THR A 154 7.13 8.00 14.02
N TRP A 155 6.23 8.64 13.28
CA TRP A 155 5.67 9.97 13.59
C TRP A 155 4.46 9.92 14.52
N LYS A 156 4.21 8.78 15.18
CA LYS A 156 2.97 8.52 15.93
C LYS A 156 2.64 9.61 16.97
N GLU A 157 3.67 10.16 17.61
CA GLU A 157 3.54 11.19 18.65
C GLU A 157 3.70 12.63 18.12
N ASP A 158 3.83 12.80 16.81
CA ASP A 158 3.98 14.14 16.25
C ASP A 158 2.70 14.97 16.48
N PRO A 159 2.79 16.12 17.17
CA PRO A 159 1.61 16.91 17.51
C PRO A 159 0.86 17.42 16.28
N ARG A 160 1.53 17.53 15.12
CA ARG A 160 0.91 17.95 13.85
C ARG A 160 -0.14 16.94 13.37
N LEU A 161 0.00 15.65 13.71
CA LEU A 161 -0.98 14.64 13.36
C LEU A 161 -2.30 14.77 14.12
N LYS A 162 -2.32 15.51 15.23
CA LYS A 162 -3.56 15.80 15.99
C LYS A 162 -4.44 16.83 15.28
N LEU A 163 -3.91 17.55 14.28
CA LEU A 163 -4.63 18.54 13.48
C LEU A 163 -5.36 17.93 12.28
N LEU A 164 -5.15 16.63 12.02
CA LEU A 164 -5.64 15.95 10.83
C LEU A 164 -6.89 15.13 11.14
N GLU A 165 -7.82 15.11 10.20
CA GLU A 165 -8.92 14.14 10.24
C GLU A 165 -8.37 12.70 10.11
N PRO A 166 -9.07 11.68 10.61
CA PRO A 166 -8.54 10.31 10.66
C PRO A 166 -8.00 9.79 9.32
N ASN A 167 -8.71 10.02 8.21
CA ASN A 167 -8.24 9.57 6.90
C ASN A 167 -7.02 10.35 6.39
N GLU A 168 -6.91 11.64 6.71
CA GLU A 168 -5.76 12.46 6.35
C GLU A 168 -4.55 12.04 7.17
N LYS A 169 -4.74 11.77 8.48
CA LYS A 169 -3.72 11.19 9.36
C LYS A 169 -3.20 9.85 8.83
N ALA A 170 -4.11 8.93 8.47
CA ALA A 170 -3.72 7.63 7.94
C ALA A 170 -3.03 7.75 6.57
N GLU A 171 -3.44 8.71 5.74
CA GLU A 171 -2.83 8.96 4.43
C GLU A 171 -1.38 9.43 4.53
N ILE A 172 -1.08 10.42 5.38
CA ILE A 172 0.29 10.86 5.57
C ILE A 172 1.15 9.75 6.19
N MET A 173 0.59 8.94 7.11
CA MET A 173 1.25 7.76 7.67
C MET A 173 1.58 6.72 6.58
N LEU A 174 0.65 6.46 5.64
CA LEU A 174 0.92 5.61 4.48
C LEU A 174 2.04 6.19 3.61
N ALA A 175 2.00 7.50 3.34
CA ALA A 175 2.98 8.19 2.50
C ALA A 175 4.39 8.09 3.07
N VAL A 176 4.55 8.04 4.40
CA VAL A 176 5.86 7.88 5.07
C VAL A 176 6.17 6.45 5.53
N ARG A 177 5.38 5.46 5.08
CA ARG A 177 5.54 4.02 5.38
C ARG A 177 5.26 3.61 6.83
N ASP A 178 4.60 4.43 7.64
CA ASP A 178 4.03 4.01 8.92
C ASP A 178 2.72 3.22 8.69
N PHE A 179 2.86 2.04 8.08
CA PHE A 179 1.71 1.20 7.72
C PHE A 179 0.97 0.67 8.95
N ASN A 180 1.67 0.47 10.06
CA ASN A 180 1.06 0.02 11.31
C ASN A 180 0.20 1.14 11.92
N GLY A 181 0.74 2.37 12.01
CA GLY A 181 -0.03 3.54 12.46
C GLY A 181 -1.22 3.83 11.56
N ALA A 182 -1.04 3.79 10.23
CA ALA A 182 -2.14 3.97 9.29
C ALA A 182 -3.25 2.92 9.47
N LEU A 183 -2.88 1.64 9.61
CA LEU A 183 -3.83 0.56 9.83
C LEU A 183 -4.60 0.70 11.15
N GLU A 184 -3.91 1.13 12.21
CA GLU A 184 -4.53 1.42 13.51
C GLU A 184 -5.59 2.53 13.39
N VAL A 185 -5.25 3.63 12.70
CA VAL A 185 -6.20 4.72 12.44
C VAL A 185 -7.41 4.23 11.63
N TYR A 186 -7.21 3.45 10.56
CA TYR A 186 -8.33 2.91 9.79
C TYR A 186 -9.20 1.96 10.61
N LYS A 187 -8.61 1.08 11.43
CA LYS A 187 -9.37 0.22 12.34
C LYS A 187 -10.24 1.01 13.30
N ASN A 188 -9.74 2.14 13.81
CA ASN A 188 -10.51 3.02 14.68
C ASN A 188 -11.70 3.65 13.94
N VAL A 189 -11.52 4.12 12.70
CA VAL A 189 -12.62 4.61 11.85
C VAL A 189 -13.67 3.51 11.61
N LEU A 190 -13.23 2.29 11.33
CA LEU A 190 -14.13 1.17 11.07
C LEU A 190 -14.87 0.69 12.34
N ASN A 191 -14.29 0.90 13.53
CA ASN A 191 -14.86 0.50 14.82
C ASN A 191 -15.84 1.54 15.38
N ASP A 192 -15.77 2.80 14.94
CA ASP A 192 -16.73 3.82 15.38
C ASP A 192 -18.06 3.67 14.63
N PRO A 193 -19.16 3.27 15.31
CA PRO A 193 -20.46 3.09 14.67
C PRO A 193 -21.00 4.39 14.08
N ARG A 194 -20.56 5.56 14.57
CA ARG A 194 -21.02 6.86 14.09
C ARG A 194 -20.28 7.32 12.83
N SER A 195 -19.07 6.81 12.57
CA SER A 195 -18.25 7.22 11.43
C SER A 195 -18.94 6.90 10.11
N TYR A 196 -19.58 5.73 9.96
CA TYR A 196 -20.34 5.40 8.75
C TYR A 196 -21.56 6.31 8.54
N GLU A 197 -22.29 6.64 9.61
CA GLU A 197 -23.49 7.49 9.53
C GLU A 197 -23.15 8.94 9.17
N LYS A 198 -22.05 9.47 9.71
CA LYS A 198 -21.63 10.86 9.49
C LYS A 198 -20.93 11.06 8.16
N THR A 199 -20.02 10.16 7.81
CA THR A 199 -19.12 10.33 6.66
C THR A 199 -18.94 9.01 5.90
N PRO A 200 -20.01 8.49 5.26
CA PRO A 200 -20.02 7.16 4.64
C PRO A 200 -18.91 6.97 3.58
N PHE A 201 -18.63 8.00 2.78
CA PHE A 201 -17.55 7.97 1.79
C PHE A 201 -16.15 7.86 2.44
N ALA A 202 -15.90 8.63 3.50
CA ALA A 202 -14.65 8.57 4.24
C ALA A 202 -14.48 7.19 4.92
N TRP A 203 -15.56 6.65 5.46
CA TRP A 203 -15.57 5.31 6.05
C TRP A 203 -15.26 4.23 5.00
N GLU A 204 -15.87 4.30 3.81
CA GLU A 204 -15.60 3.35 2.73
C GLU A 204 -14.14 3.44 2.24
N GLN A 205 -13.61 4.66 2.12
CA GLN A 205 -12.20 4.88 1.79
C GLN A 205 -11.28 4.22 2.84
N ALA A 206 -11.58 4.35 4.13
CA ALA A 206 -10.84 3.70 5.20
C ALA A 206 -10.91 2.17 5.09
N ALA A 207 -12.09 1.62 4.79
CA ALA A 207 -12.29 0.18 4.59
C ALA A 207 -11.42 -0.37 3.45
N ARG A 208 -11.45 0.28 2.29
CA ARG A 208 -10.66 -0.12 1.11
C ARG A 208 -9.16 0.03 1.38
N ASN A 209 -8.72 1.13 1.99
CA ASN A 209 -7.31 1.34 2.31
C ASN A 209 -6.78 0.33 3.36
N ALA A 210 -7.59 -0.02 4.36
CA ALA A 210 -7.24 -1.05 5.34
C ALA A 210 -7.08 -2.43 4.67
N LEU A 211 -7.99 -2.79 3.75
CA LEU A 211 -7.89 -4.03 2.98
C LEU A 211 -6.66 -4.03 2.06
N ASN A 212 -6.38 -2.92 1.37
CA ASN A 212 -5.17 -2.75 0.57
C ASN A 212 -3.91 -3.01 1.41
N LEU A 213 -3.81 -2.41 2.59
CA LEU A 213 -2.71 -2.67 3.53
C LEU A 213 -2.63 -4.13 3.96
N ALA A 214 -3.75 -4.73 4.38
CA ALA A 214 -3.79 -6.12 4.82
C ALA A 214 -3.34 -7.09 3.73
N ILE A 215 -3.73 -6.83 2.48
CA ILE A 215 -3.51 -7.73 1.35
C ILE A 215 -2.15 -7.50 0.68
N ARG A 216 -1.83 -6.26 0.30
CA ARG A 216 -0.64 -5.96 -0.51
C ARG A 216 0.61 -5.78 0.34
N VAL A 217 0.47 -5.12 1.49
CA VAL A 217 1.59 -4.79 2.37
C VAL A 217 1.81 -5.90 3.40
N LYS A 218 0.80 -6.21 4.22
CA LYS A 218 0.92 -7.22 5.28
C LYS A 218 0.84 -8.65 4.77
N LYS A 219 0.18 -8.87 3.63
CA LYS A 219 -0.06 -10.20 3.04
C LYS A 219 -0.69 -11.17 4.05
N ASP A 220 -1.59 -10.64 4.86
CA ASP A 220 -2.20 -11.33 5.99
C ASP A 220 -3.69 -11.58 5.69
N PRO A 221 -4.07 -12.80 5.29
CA PRO A 221 -5.46 -13.13 5.01
C PRO A 221 -6.33 -13.13 6.26
N ASP A 222 -5.77 -13.36 7.45
CA ASP A 222 -6.52 -13.35 8.71
C ASP A 222 -6.90 -11.93 9.11
N LEU A 223 -5.96 -11.00 8.99
CA LEU A 223 -6.23 -9.58 9.15
C LEU A 223 -7.26 -9.08 8.13
N ALA A 224 -7.10 -9.45 6.84
CA ALA A 224 -8.05 -9.06 5.80
C ALA A 224 -9.47 -9.60 6.08
N LEU A 225 -9.57 -10.84 6.58
CA LEU A 225 -10.83 -11.47 6.96
C LEU A 225 -11.49 -10.74 8.14
N ALA A 226 -10.71 -10.42 9.19
CA ALA A 226 -11.20 -9.67 10.33
C ALA A 226 -11.73 -8.28 9.93
N LEU A 227 -11.02 -7.55 9.08
CA LEU A 227 -11.47 -6.26 8.53
C LEU A 227 -12.77 -6.42 7.72
N THR A 228 -12.88 -7.46 6.91
CA THR A 228 -14.08 -7.72 6.11
C THR A 228 -15.28 -8.09 6.97
N ASP A 229 -15.07 -8.89 8.01
CA ASP A 229 -16.11 -9.26 8.97
C ASP A 229 -16.58 -8.04 9.77
N GLN A 230 -15.67 -7.15 10.13
CA GLN A 230 -15.99 -5.85 10.71
C GLN A 230 -16.87 -5.02 9.77
N ILE A 231 -16.51 -4.89 8.48
CA ILE A 231 -17.33 -4.20 7.47
C ILE A 231 -18.73 -4.84 7.34
N LEU A 232 -18.82 -6.16 7.42
CA LEU A 232 -20.09 -6.89 7.38
C LEU A 232 -20.90 -6.78 8.67
N SER A 233 -20.30 -6.41 9.79
CA SER A 233 -21.00 -6.19 11.05
C SER A 233 -21.59 -4.78 11.17
N THR A 234 -21.06 -3.79 10.42
CA THR A 234 -21.48 -2.38 10.49
C THR A 234 -22.98 -2.19 10.20
N PRO A 235 -23.78 -1.68 11.15
CA PRO A 235 -25.21 -1.40 10.93
C PRO A 235 -25.44 -0.38 9.81
N LYS A 236 -26.63 -0.41 9.18
CA LYS A 236 -27.11 0.59 8.19
C LYS A 236 -26.22 0.82 6.95
N ARG A 237 -25.24 -0.05 6.69
CA ARG A 237 -24.39 0.03 5.50
C ARG A 237 -25.15 -0.13 4.19
N ALA A 238 -24.67 0.53 3.14
CA ALA A 238 -25.25 0.47 1.82
C ALA A 238 -25.24 -0.96 1.25
N LEU A 239 -26.26 -1.29 0.46
CA LEU A 239 -26.45 -2.65 -0.05
C LEU A 239 -25.28 -3.10 -0.95
N PHE A 240 -24.77 -2.20 -1.79
CA PHE A 240 -23.63 -2.50 -2.67
C PHE A 240 -22.41 -2.93 -1.86
N LEU A 241 -22.07 -2.18 -0.80
CA LEU A 241 -20.92 -2.46 0.07
C LEU A 241 -21.09 -3.79 0.83
N LYS A 242 -22.32 -4.12 1.23
CA LYS A 242 -22.61 -5.44 1.83
C LYS A 242 -22.39 -6.58 0.84
N ASN A 243 -22.76 -6.40 -0.43
CA ASN A 243 -22.57 -7.40 -1.48
C ASN A 243 -21.08 -7.55 -1.84
N ASP A 244 -20.38 -6.43 -1.97
CA ASP A 244 -18.94 -6.35 -2.14
C ASP A 244 -18.21 -7.09 -1.01
N ALA A 245 -18.45 -6.72 0.24
CA ALA A 245 -17.78 -7.33 1.39
C ALA A 245 -18.06 -8.84 1.52
N ARG A 246 -19.26 -9.31 1.16
CA ARG A 246 -19.56 -10.76 1.09
C ARG A 246 -18.71 -11.45 0.03
N SER A 247 -18.53 -10.83 -1.13
CA SER A 247 -17.66 -11.34 -2.19
C SER A 247 -16.20 -11.34 -1.76
N TRP A 248 -15.72 -10.23 -1.17
CA TRP A 248 -14.37 -10.09 -0.64
C TRP A 248 -14.06 -11.17 0.39
N ARG A 249 -14.97 -11.40 1.33
CA ARG A 249 -14.84 -12.46 2.35
C ARG A 249 -14.60 -13.83 1.72
N ARG A 250 -15.40 -14.22 0.71
CA ARG A 250 -15.22 -15.51 0.00
C ARG A 250 -13.86 -15.60 -0.69
N GLN A 251 -13.38 -14.49 -1.25
CA GLN A 251 -12.08 -14.43 -1.93
C GLN A 251 -10.92 -14.54 -0.95
N ILE A 252 -11.03 -13.89 0.21
CA ILE A 252 -10.03 -13.96 1.28
C ILE A 252 -10.00 -15.36 1.90
N VAL A 253 -11.15 -16.00 2.10
CA VAL A 253 -11.21 -17.40 2.55
C VAL A 253 -10.51 -18.32 1.55
N LYS A 254 -10.79 -18.21 0.25
CA LYS A 254 -10.07 -18.96 -0.80
C LYS A 254 -8.56 -18.66 -0.75
N TRP A 255 -8.17 -17.39 -0.63
CA TRP A 255 -6.77 -16.99 -0.50
C TRP A 255 -6.09 -17.67 0.69
N LYS A 256 -6.72 -17.67 1.87
CA LYS A 256 -6.16 -18.30 3.08
C LYS A 256 -5.86 -19.79 2.86
N PHE A 257 -6.73 -20.50 2.14
CA PHE A 257 -6.47 -21.90 1.76
C PHE A 257 -5.32 -22.03 0.75
N ASP A 258 -5.28 -21.15 -0.25
CA ASP A 258 -4.24 -21.14 -1.28
C ASP A 258 -2.87 -20.70 -0.75
N GLU A 259 -2.80 -19.96 0.35
CA GLU A 259 -1.57 -19.33 0.87
C GLU A 259 -0.47 -20.36 1.14
N LYS A 260 -0.83 -21.55 1.65
CA LYS A 260 0.12 -22.64 1.87
C LYS A 260 0.83 -23.06 0.57
N ARG A 261 0.10 -23.04 -0.56
CA ARG A 261 0.65 -23.32 -1.88
C ARG A 261 1.49 -22.15 -2.39
N LEU A 262 1.09 -20.91 -2.10
CA LEU A 262 1.80 -19.71 -2.54
C LEU A 262 3.14 -19.49 -1.83
N LYS A 263 3.27 -19.91 -0.56
CA LYS A 263 4.54 -19.79 0.20
C LYS A 263 5.71 -20.52 -0.44
N ASN A 264 5.44 -21.57 -1.21
CA ASN A 264 6.45 -22.37 -1.92
C ASN A 264 6.51 -22.06 -3.42
N LEU A 265 5.78 -21.02 -3.88
CA LEU A 265 5.71 -20.67 -5.28
C LEU A 265 7.06 -20.11 -5.73
N LYS A 266 7.65 -20.70 -6.77
CA LYS A 266 8.86 -20.14 -7.38
C LYS A 266 8.50 -18.82 -8.05
N ASP A 267 9.44 -17.87 -8.09
CA ASP A 267 9.19 -16.55 -8.68
C ASP A 267 8.64 -16.66 -10.11
N LYS A 268 9.18 -17.57 -10.93
CA LYS A 268 8.71 -17.82 -12.30
C LYS A 268 7.23 -18.21 -12.41
N ASP A 269 6.64 -18.76 -11.36
CA ASP A 269 5.24 -19.22 -11.36
C ASP A 269 4.27 -18.11 -10.91
N LYS A 270 4.78 -17.01 -10.34
CA LYS A 270 3.96 -15.87 -9.84
C LYS A 270 3.16 -15.20 -10.96
N LEU A 271 3.75 -15.04 -12.14
CA LEU A 271 3.08 -14.44 -13.30
C LEU A 271 1.84 -15.26 -13.71
N ALA A 272 1.99 -16.57 -13.85
CA ALA A 272 0.89 -17.46 -14.24
C ALA A 272 -0.24 -17.47 -13.20
N VAL A 273 0.11 -17.45 -11.90
CA VAL A 273 -0.88 -17.35 -10.82
C VAL A 273 -1.60 -16.00 -10.83
N ALA A 274 -0.88 -14.90 -11.01
CA ALA A 274 -1.47 -13.57 -11.09
C ALA A 274 -2.44 -13.46 -12.27
N LYS A 275 -2.05 -13.96 -13.45
CA LYS A 275 -2.91 -14.02 -14.64
C LYS A 275 -4.20 -14.77 -14.37
N LYS A 276 -4.12 -15.97 -13.76
CA LYS A 276 -5.32 -16.73 -13.38
C LYS A 276 -6.23 -15.95 -12.41
N ILE A 277 -5.65 -15.24 -11.44
CA ILE A 277 -6.41 -14.41 -10.49
C ILE A 277 -7.12 -13.26 -11.22
N LEU A 278 -6.47 -12.62 -12.19
CA LEU A 278 -7.08 -11.57 -13.03
C LEU A 278 -8.18 -12.11 -13.94
N ASP A 279 -8.00 -13.28 -14.56
CA ASP A 279 -9.05 -13.92 -15.34
C ASP A 279 -10.29 -14.21 -14.49
N GLU A 280 -10.11 -14.65 -13.24
CA GLU A 280 -11.20 -14.82 -12.28
C GLU A 280 -11.84 -13.48 -11.88
N ALA A 281 -11.05 -12.40 -11.83
CA ALA A 281 -11.52 -11.04 -11.53
C ALA A 281 -12.41 -10.50 -12.65
N HIS A 282 -11.95 -10.57 -13.90
CA HIS A 282 -12.67 -10.08 -15.07
C HIS A 282 -13.97 -10.85 -15.32
N LYS A 283 -13.97 -12.18 -15.14
CA LYS A 283 -15.20 -13.00 -15.25
C LYS A 283 -16.30 -12.60 -14.27
N LYS A 284 -15.92 -12.01 -13.12
CA LYS A 284 -16.85 -11.56 -12.08
C LYS A 284 -17.24 -10.09 -12.21
N GLN A 285 -16.46 -9.32 -12.96
CA GLN A 285 -16.69 -7.89 -13.14
C GLN A 285 -17.79 -7.69 -14.18
N THR A 286 -18.81 -6.92 -13.79
CA THR A 286 -19.84 -6.43 -14.71
C THR A 286 -19.97 -4.93 -14.49
N LEU A 287 -20.63 -4.21 -15.41
CA LEU A 287 -20.82 -2.76 -15.29
C LEU A 287 -21.44 -2.35 -13.95
N VAL A 288 -22.32 -3.18 -13.40
CA VAL A 288 -23.04 -2.93 -12.14
C VAL A 288 -22.34 -3.48 -10.89
N ASN A 289 -21.26 -4.26 -11.04
CA ASN A 289 -20.61 -4.99 -9.95
C ASN A 289 -19.08 -4.82 -9.93
N GLN A 290 -18.60 -3.61 -10.19
CA GLN A 290 -17.17 -3.34 -10.29
C GLN A 290 -16.40 -3.64 -9.00
N GLY A 291 -17.02 -3.45 -7.84
CA GLY A 291 -16.41 -3.70 -6.52
C GLY A 291 -16.22 -5.16 -6.16
N LEU A 292 -16.93 -6.10 -6.80
CA LEU A 292 -16.93 -7.51 -6.38
C LEU A 292 -15.55 -8.16 -6.50
N SER A 293 -14.69 -7.73 -7.42
CA SER A 293 -13.40 -8.36 -7.73
C SER A 293 -12.19 -7.69 -7.05
N TYR A 294 -12.42 -6.69 -6.20
CA TYR A 294 -11.37 -5.87 -5.58
C TYR A 294 -10.22 -6.68 -4.94
N ILE A 295 -10.53 -7.76 -4.22
CA ILE A 295 -9.50 -8.60 -3.57
C ILE A 295 -8.65 -9.35 -4.60
N HIS A 296 -9.21 -9.82 -5.72
CA HIS A 296 -8.40 -10.44 -6.78
C HIS A 296 -7.41 -9.43 -7.36
N PHE A 297 -7.86 -8.21 -7.64
CA PHE A 297 -6.97 -7.17 -8.19
C PHE A 297 -5.84 -6.79 -7.23
N LEU A 298 -6.14 -6.65 -5.93
CA LEU A 298 -5.11 -6.41 -4.91
C LEU A 298 -4.10 -7.56 -4.83
N ARG A 299 -4.57 -8.82 -4.87
CA ARG A 299 -3.70 -10.00 -4.82
C ARG A 299 -2.85 -10.15 -6.08
N ALA A 300 -3.46 -9.99 -7.26
CA ALA A 300 -2.75 -10.07 -8.53
C ALA A 300 -1.66 -9.00 -8.62
N SER A 301 -1.99 -7.75 -8.31
CA SER A 301 -0.99 -6.68 -8.32
C SER A 301 0.16 -6.93 -7.34
N GLY A 302 -0.11 -7.44 -6.14
CA GLY A 302 0.93 -7.85 -5.20
C GLY A 302 1.89 -8.91 -5.78
N LEU A 303 1.34 -9.96 -6.40
CA LEU A 303 2.15 -11.02 -7.03
C LEU A 303 2.96 -10.52 -8.24
N LEU A 304 2.40 -9.61 -9.03
CA LEU A 304 3.07 -9.04 -10.20
C LEU A 304 4.24 -8.14 -9.78
N HIS A 305 4.09 -7.33 -8.73
CA HIS A 305 5.22 -6.55 -8.18
C HIS A 305 6.33 -7.46 -7.67
N GLU A 306 5.99 -8.55 -6.99
CA GLU A 306 7.00 -9.54 -6.57
C GLU A 306 7.69 -10.21 -7.76
N PHE A 307 6.93 -10.56 -8.80
CA PHE A 307 7.46 -11.17 -10.01
C PHE A 307 8.46 -10.26 -10.72
N LEU A 308 8.16 -8.97 -10.87
CA LEU A 308 9.06 -8.01 -11.50
C LEU A 308 10.41 -7.88 -10.78
N ARG A 309 10.44 -8.10 -9.46
CA ARG A 309 11.69 -8.10 -8.69
C ARG A 309 12.60 -9.29 -8.99
N SER A 310 12.07 -10.39 -9.52
CA SER A 310 12.90 -11.53 -9.93
C SER A 310 13.63 -11.29 -11.26
N GLN A 311 13.56 -10.07 -11.80
CA GLN A 311 14.20 -9.66 -13.06
C GLN A 311 13.83 -10.60 -14.21
N PRO A 312 12.54 -10.71 -14.53
CA PRO A 312 12.08 -11.57 -15.61
C PRO A 312 12.61 -11.09 -16.97
N SER A 313 12.48 -11.93 -17.98
CA SER A 313 12.81 -11.53 -19.36
C SER A 313 11.99 -10.31 -19.81
N LYS A 314 12.48 -9.56 -20.80
CA LYS A 314 11.79 -8.36 -21.31
C LYS A 314 10.32 -8.63 -21.69
N SER A 315 10.04 -9.75 -22.35
CA SER A 315 8.67 -10.13 -22.74
C SER A 315 7.78 -10.41 -21.53
N GLN A 316 8.29 -11.15 -20.55
CA GLN A 316 7.54 -11.43 -19.32
C GLN A 316 7.34 -10.17 -18.46
N ALA A 317 8.31 -9.26 -18.44
CA ALA A 317 8.18 -7.96 -17.77
C ALA A 317 7.07 -7.12 -18.43
N ALA A 318 7.04 -7.05 -19.77
CA ALA A 318 5.99 -6.37 -20.52
C ALA A 318 4.59 -6.94 -20.20
N GLU A 319 4.42 -8.26 -20.23
CA GLU A 319 3.16 -8.91 -19.84
C GLU A 319 2.77 -8.57 -18.39
N ALA A 320 3.74 -8.59 -17.46
CA ALA A 320 3.48 -8.22 -16.08
C ALA A 320 3.04 -6.75 -15.92
N TYR A 321 3.62 -5.82 -16.69
CA TYR A 321 3.18 -4.41 -16.70
C TYR A 321 1.76 -4.26 -17.27
N PHE A 322 1.44 -4.94 -18.37
CA PHE A 322 0.09 -4.94 -18.91
C PHE A 322 -0.95 -5.43 -17.87
N LEU A 323 -0.66 -6.56 -17.23
CA LEU A 323 -1.52 -7.12 -16.19
C LEU A 323 -1.60 -6.23 -14.94
N LEU A 324 -0.53 -5.50 -14.61
CA LEU A 324 -0.58 -4.49 -13.55
C LEU A 324 -1.48 -3.32 -13.91
N GLY A 325 -1.43 -2.86 -15.16
CA GLY A 325 -2.35 -1.86 -15.70
C GLY A 325 -3.81 -2.26 -15.45
N GLN A 326 -4.18 -3.46 -15.89
CA GLN A 326 -5.52 -4.03 -15.68
C GLN A 326 -5.86 -4.15 -14.19
N ALA A 327 -4.91 -4.59 -13.36
CA ALA A 327 -5.13 -4.75 -11.93
C ALA A 327 -5.38 -3.41 -11.22
N TYR A 328 -4.71 -2.33 -11.61
CA TYR A 328 -4.93 -1.01 -11.02
C TYR A 328 -6.20 -0.34 -11.54
N GLU A 329 -6.52 -0.52 -12.82
CA GLU A 329 -7.78 -0.06 -13.40
C GLU A 329 -8.98 -0.73 -12.70
N GLY A 330 -8.88 -2.04 -12.41
CA GLY A 330 -9.91 -2.78 -11.68
C GLY A 330 -10.05 -2.38 -10.20
N GLN A 331 -9.04 -1.73 -9.61
CA GLN A 331 -9.10 -1.25 -8.23
C GLN A 331 -9.83 0.08 -8.09
N LYS A 332 -9.87 0.90 -9.16
CA LYS A 332 -10.47 2.25 -9.26
C LYS A 332 -10.71 2.90 -7.89
N SER A 333 -9.62 3.39 -7.30
CA SER A 333 -9.66 4.28 -6.14
C SER A 333 -9.08 5.62 -6.55
N ASP A 334 -9.69 6.72 -6.11
CA ASP A 334 -9.26 8.10 -6.43
C ASP A 334 -7.77 8.37 -6.15
N ARG A 335 -7.14 7.58 -5.25
CA ARG A 335 -5.74 7.74 -4.82
C ARG A 335 -4.71 7.09 -5.75
N LEU A 336 -5.12 6.15 -6.61
CA LEU A 336 -4.23 5.37 -7.48
C LEU A 336 -4.53 5.58 -8.97
N SER A 337 -5.27 6.63 -9.31
CA SER A 337 -5.95 6.81 -10.60
C SER A 337 -5.04 6.97 -11.84
N ALA A 338 -3.73 7.00 -11.67
CA ALA A 338 -2.77 7.08 -12.79
C ALA A 338 -1.81 5.88 -12.84
N LEU A 339 -1.86 4.97 -11.86
CA LEU A 339 -0.93 3.84 -11.83
C LEU A 339 -1.15 2.90 -13.02
N ASP A 340 -2.41 2.65 -13.36
CA ASP A 340 -2.80 1.89 -14.54
C ASP A 340 -2.17 2.46 -15.82
N GLU A 341 -2.29 3.77 -16.04
CA GLU A 341 -1.66 4.45 -17.17
C GLU A 341 -0.13 4.32 -17.17
N TYR A 342 0.51 4.45 -16.00
CA TYR A 342 1.96 4.27 -15.91
C TYR A 342 2.40 2.86 -16.25
N TYR A 343 1.63 1.85 -15.85
CA TYR A 343 1.94 0.45 -16.16
C TYR A 343 1.65 0.11 -17.62
N TYR A 344 0.57 0.62 -18.22
CA TYR A 344 0.35 0.48 -19.66
C TYR A 344 1.47 1.16 -20.47
N LYS A 345 1.90 2.36 -20.07
CA LYS A 345 3.05 3.03 -20.69
C LYS A 345 4.36 2.25 -20.51
N ALA A 346 4.60 1.67 -19.34
CA ALA A 346 5.75 0.81 -19.09
C ALA A 346 5.74 -0.44 -19.99
N CYS A 347 4.57 -1.07 -20.20
CA CYS A 347 4.41 -2.18 -21.13
C CYS A 347 4.83 -1.78 -22.56
N ILE A 348 4.25 -0.69 -23.10
CA ILE A 348 4.52 -0.20 -24.45
C ILE A 348 6.01 0.11 -24.63
N ASN A 349 6.64 0.76 -23.65
CA ASN A 349 8.06 1.08 -23.71
C ASN A 349 8.95 -0.17 -23.62
N GLN A 350 8.51 -1.21 -22.90
CA GLN A 350 9.27 -2.43 -22.69
C GLN A 350 9.29 -3.33 -23.93
N LEU A 351 8.17 -3.38 -24.66
CA LEU A 351 7.99 -4.21 -25.87
C LEU A 351 7.09 -3.50 -26.90
N PRO A 352 7.60 -2.46 -27.59
CA PRO A 352 6.82 -1.68 -28.54
C PRO A 352 6.38 -2.52 -29.74
N HIS A 353 5.20 -2.19 -30.30
CA HIS A 353 4.60 -2.86 -31.47
C HIS A 353 4.31 -4.36 -31.30
N SER A 354 4.24 -4.86 -30.06
CA SER A 354 3.75 -6.20 -29.79
C SER A 354 2.23 -6.27 -29.76
N GLU A 355 1.66 -7.48 -29.74
CA GLU A 355 0.21 -7.72 -29.62
C GLU A 355 -0.34 -7.54 -28.20
N LEU A 356 0.52 -7.20 -27.23
CA LEU A 356 0.15 -6.98 -25.83
C LEU A 356 -0.60 -5.67 -25.61
#